data_AF-A0A7U7J521-F1
#
_entry.id   AF-A0A7U7J521-F1
#
_cell.length_a   1.000
_cell.length_b   1.000
_cell.length_c   1.000
_cell.angle_alpha   90.00
_cell.angle_beta   90.00
_cell.angle_gamma   90.00
#
_symmetry.space_group_name_H-M   'P 1'
#
loop_
_entity.id
_entity.type
_entity.pdbx_description
1 polymer ?
#
loop_
_entity_poly.entity_id
_entity_poly.type
_entity_poly.pdbx_seq_one_letter_code
_entity_poly.pdbx_strand_id
1 'polypeptide(L)'
;MGEIASNTLLEDRLIAIGNLGGVAVSNAYEVAKTVGAPHHGWLEKQRQLPTAKLLKSIRSLEKQIAQHRQWIDNPYLKIPADIPTEEVEYLVTTKWPNDIARQRQHIEIIRGVLHERNISEA
;
A
#
# COMPACT_ATOMS: atom_id res chain seq x y z
N MET A 1 -15.01 44.56 27.65
CA MET A 1 -14.58 44.36 26.26
C MET A 1 -13.13 43.94 26.28
N GLY A 2 -12.79 42.82 25.65
CA GLY A 2 -11.46 42.50 25.13
C GLY A 2 -10.40 42.06 26.14
N GLU A 3 -10.41 40.77 26.46
CA GLU A 3 -9.48 40.03 27.31
C GLU A 3 -8.09 39.81 26.64
N ILE A 4 -7.05 40.00 27.45
CA ILE A 4 -5.72 39.33 27.52
C ILE A 4 -4.86 39.12 26.27
N ALA A 5 -3.73 39.82 26.29
CA ALA A 5 -2.46 39.34 25.75
C ALA A 5 -2.04 38.05 26.44
N SER A 6 -1.70 37.00 25.67
CA SER A 6 -0.71 35.94 25.96
C SER A 6 -0.78 34.88 24.87
N ASN A 7 0.25 34.74 24.03
CA ASN A 7 0.90 33.44 23.85
C ASN A 7 2.18 33.60 23.02
N THR A 8 3.26 33.96 23.69
CA THR A 8 4.62 33.72 23.22
C THR A 8 4.97 32.27 23.54
N LEU A 9 5.64 31.58 22.61
CA LEU A 9 6.54 30.43 22.87
C LEU A 9 5.93 29.22 23.60
N LEU A 10 5.24 28.31 22.89
CA LEU A 10 5.01 26.93 23.41
C LEU A 10 4.56 25.89 22.36
N GLU A 11 5.12 25.85 21.15
CA GLU A 11 4.89 24.71 20.24
C GLU A 11 6.17 24.03 19.70
N ASP A 12 7.36 24.44 20.15
CA ASP A 12 8.65 23.80 19.81
C ASP A 12 9.02 22.59 20.70
N ARG A 13 8.04 21.83 21.22
CA ARG A 13 8.31 20.64 22.06
C ARG A 13 7.34 19.49 21.84
N LEU A 14 7.33 18.89 20.66
CA LEU A 14 6.84 17.52 20.47
C LEU A 14 7.71 16.72 19.48
N ILE A 15 8.92 16.37 19.91
CA ILE A 15 9.55 15.13 19.48
C ILE A 15 9.33 14.10 20.59
N ALA A 16 8.82 12.95 20.15
CA ALA A 16 8.67 11.67 20.84
C ALA A 16 7.30 11.38 21.47
N ILE A 17 6.81 10.19 21.06
CA ILE A 17 5.75 9.36 21.62
C ILE A 17 4.36 9.53 20.97
N GLY A 18 4.14 8.74 19.93
CA GLY A 18 2.96 7.88 19.78
C GLY A 18 1.56 8.52 19.74
N ASN A 19 1.01 8.54 18.52
CA ASN A 19 -0.41 8.30 18.22
C ASN A 19 -1.41 9.44 18.50
N LEU A 20 -2.08 9.91 17.43
CA LEU A 20 -3.55 9.83 17.21
C LEU A 20 -4.06 10.99 16.33
N GLY A 21 -4.70 10.67 15.21
CA GLY A 21 -5.66 11.58 14.58
C GLY A 21 -5.79 11.48 13.06
N GLY A 22 -6.48 10.45 12.55
CA GLY A 22 -7.00 10.49 11.17
C GLY A 22 -7.24 9.11 10.55
N VAL A 23 -8.41 8.52 10.82
CA VAL A 23 -8.97 7.32 10.17
C VAL A 23 -8.07 6.08 10.29
N ALA A 24 -8.46 5.12 11.12
CA ALA A 24 -7.93 3.75 11.02
C ALA A 24 -8.38 3.16 9.67
N VAL A 25 -7.67 3.50 8.60
CA VAL A 25 -7.64 2.70 7.39
C VAL A 25 -7.03 1.39 7.85
N SER A 26 -7.87 0.37 7.98
CA SER A 26 -7.43 -0.98 8.34
C SER A 26 -6.37 -1.39 7.32
N ASN A 27 -5.09 -1.27 7.70
CA ASN A 27 -3.95 -1.70 6.90
C ASN A 27 -4.23 -3.14 6.47
N ALA A 28 -4.06 -3.48 5.19
CA ALA A 28 -4.41 -4.80 4.66
C ALA A 28 -3.76 -5.95 5.45
N TYR A 29 -2.60 -5.67 6.05
CA TYR A 29 -1.94 -6.51 7.03
C TYR A 29 -2.79 -6.88 8.25
N GLU A 30 -3.39 -5.91 8.92
CA GLU A 30 -4.21 -6.14 10.12
C GLU A 30 -5.50 -6.90 9.77
N VAL A 31 -6.09 -6.62 8.61
CA VAL A 31 -7.24 -7.37 8.09
C VAL A 31 -6.85 -8.84 7.88
N ALA A 32 -5.71 -9.10 7.23
CA ALA A 32 -5.24 -10.44 6.92
C ALA A 32 -4.94 -11.31 8.15
N LYS A 33 -4.73 -10.71 9.34
CA LYS A 33 -4.57 -11.47 10.59
C LYS A 33 -5.85 -12.18 11.04
N THR A 34 -7.02 -11.72 10.58
CA THR A 34 -8.30 -12.36 10.91
C THR A 34 -8.49 -13.62 10.07
N VAL A 35 -8.78 -14.75 10.71
CA VAL A 35 -9.03 -16.02 10.01
C VAL A 35 -10.22 -15.89 9.06
N GLY A 36 -10.04 -16.30 7.80
CA GLY A 36 -11.06 -16.21 6.76
C GLY A 36 -11.21 -14.84 6.11
N ALA A 37 -10.48 -13.81 6.59
CA ALA A 37 -10.46 -12.50 5.94
C ALA A 37 -9.63 -12.51 4.64
N PRO A 38 -9.81 -11.51 3.77
CA PRO A 38 -8.99 -11.36 2.57
C PRO A 38 -7.49 -11.47 2.88
N HIS A 39 -6.78 -12.19 2.03
CA HIS A 39 -5.33 -12.42 2.11
C HIS A 39 -4.82 -13.18 3.34
N HIS A 40 -5.68 -13.71 4.22
CA HIS A 40 -5.25 -14.47 5.41
C HIS A 40 -4.30 -15.64 5.07
N GLY A 41 -4.72 -16.53 4.17
CA GLY A 41 -3.89 -17.66 3.75
C GLY A 41 -2.61 -17.23 2.99
N TRP A 42 -2.57 -16.01 2.47
CA TRP A 42 -1.37 -15.47 1.81
C TRP A 42 -0.40 -14.87 2.83
N LEU A 43 -0.89 -14.18 3.86
CA LEU A 43 -0.09 -13.69 5.00
C LEU A 43 0.67 -14.85 5.65
N GLU A 44 0.00 -15.97 5.94
CA GLU A 44 0.63 -17.15 6.55
C GLU A 44 1.80 -17.68 5.71
N LYS A 45 1.66 -17.66 4.38
CA LYS A 45 2.76 -18.02 3.48
C LYS A 45 3.90 -17.00 3.55
N GLN A 46 3.61 -15.70 3.60
CA GLN A 46 4.66 -14.67 3.70
C GLN A 46 5.45 -14.77 5.02
N ARG A 47 4.76 -15.07 6.13
CA ARG A 47 5.40 -15.28 7.44
C ARG A 47 6.44 -16.39 7.45
N GLN A 48 6.35 -17.37 6.55
CA GLN A 48 7.30 -18.46 6.41
C GLN A 48 8.50 -18.13 5.50
N LEU A 49 8.44 -17.04 4.72
CA LEU A 49 9.52 -16.71 3.79
C LEU A 49 10.70 -16.01 4.49
N PRO A 50 11.95 -16.26 4.05
CA PRO A 50 13.10 -15.48 4.49
C PRO A 50 12.96 -14.00 4.14
N THR A 51 13.50 -13.11 4.98
CA THR A 51 13.46 -11.65 4.80
C THR A 51 13.92 -11.21 3.40
N ALA A 52 14.99 -11.79 2.87
CA ALA A 52 15.48 -11.45 1.54
C ALA A 52 14.44 -11.71 0.42
N LYS A 53 13.62 -12.76 0.56
CA LYS A 53 12.52 -13.04 -0.37
C LYS A 53 11.38 -12.03 -0.22
N LEU A 54 11.04 -11.64 1.01
CA LEU A 54 10.03 -10.61 1.28
C LEU A 54 10.41 -9.26 0.65
N LEU A 55 11.64 -8.79 0.87
CA LEU A 55 12.14 -7.56 0.25
C LEU A 55 12.17 -7.64 -1.28
N LYS A 56 12.53 -8.81 -1.84
CA LYS A 56 12.46 -9.03 -3.29
C LYS A 56 11.03 -8.98 -3.80
N SER A 57 10.07 -9.52 -3.05
CA SER A 57 8.65 -9.48 -3.40
C SER A 57 8.12 -8.04 -3.44
N ILE A 58 8.48 -7.19 -2.47
CA ILE A 58 8.10 -5.75 -2.49
C ILE A 58 8.59 -5.09 -3.78
N ARG A 59 9.89 -5.21 -4.10
CA ARG A 59 10.44 -4.61 -5.34
C ARG A 59 9.75 -5.12 -6.61
N SER A 60 9.38 -6.40 -6.63
CA SER A 60 8.63 -6.97 -7.76
C SER A 60 7.22 -6.39 -7.87
N LEU A 61 6.53 -6.22 -6.75
CA LEU A 61 5.19 -5.64 -6.71
C LEU A 61 5.22 -4.16 -7.11
N GLU A 62 6.21 -3.39 -6.63
CA GLU A 62 6.40 -2.00 -7.03
C GLU A 62 6.67 -1.86 -8.54
N LYS A 63 7.49 -2.75 -9.11
CA LYS A 63 7.69 -2.80 -10.56
C LYS A 63 6.39 -3.09 -11.30
N GLN A 64 5.58 -4.03 -10.81
CA GLN A 64 4.26 -4.32 -11.41
C GLN A 64 3.34 -3.10 -11.32
N ILE A 65 3.30 -2.40 -10.19
CA ILE A 65 2.50 -1.17 -10.03
C ILE A 65 2.93 -0.13 -11.08
N ALA A 66 4.25 0.07 -11.23
CA ALA A 66 4.77 1.01 -12.22
C ALA A 66 4.39 0.63 -13.66
N GLN A 67 4.43 -0.66 -14.00
CA GLN A 67 3.99 -1.16 -15.30
C GLN A 67 2.50 -0.90 -15.55
N HIS A 68 1.63 -1.20 -14.57
CA HIS A 68 0.20 -0.95 -14.71
C HIS A 68 -0.11 0.54 -14.86
N ARG A 69 0.65 1.43 -14.19
CA ARG A 69 0.53 2.89 -14.40
C ARG A 69 0.89 3.28 -15.83
N GLN A 70 2.00 2.76 -16.36
CA GLN A 70 2.39 3.01 -17.75
C GLN A 70 1.32 2.51 -18.74
N TRP A 71 0.66 1.39 -18.44
CA TRP A 71 -0.43 0.88 -19.28
C TRP A 71 -1.69 1.73 -19.17
N ILE A 72 -1.99 2.29 -17.99
CA ILE A 72 -3.09 3.25 -17.85
C ILE A 72 -2.81 4.52 -18.68
N ASP A 73 -1.57 5.01 -18.68
CA ASP A 73 -1.16 6.18 -19.46
C ASP A 73 -1.14 5.88 -20.98
N ASN A 74 -0.69 4.69 -21.37
CA ASN A 74 -0.69 4.21 -22.74
C ASN A 74 -0.98 2.70 -22.79
N PRO A 75 -2.25 2.31 -23.02
CA PRO A 75 -2.69 0.90 -22.99
C PRO A 75 -1.96 0.03 -24.00
N TYR A 76 -1.63 0.59 -25.15
CA TYR A 76 -1.04 -0.12 -26.28
C TYR A 76 0.42 -0.55 -26.05
N LEU A 77 1.02 -0.16 -24.92
CA LEU A 77 2.28 -0.76 -24.44
C LEU A 77 2.10 -2.22 -24.01
N LYS A 78 0.86 -2.64 -23.69
CA LYS A 78 0.54 -3.99 -23.21
C LYS A 78 -0.40 -4.75 -24.14
N ILE A 79 -1.35 -4.06 -24.77
CA ILE A 79 -2.38 -4.68 -25.59
C ILE A 79 -2.25 -4.25 -27.06
N PRO A 80 -2.68 -5.09 -28.01
CA PRO A 80 -2.77 -4.72 -29.43
C PRO A 80 -3.68 -3.52 -29.70
N ALA A 81 -3.46 -2.81 -30.81
CA ALA A 81 -4.23 -1.62 -31.18
C ALA A 81 -5.63 -1.91 -31.76
N ASP A 82 -5.92 -3.17 -32.11
CA ASP A 82 -7.17 -3.64 -32.71
C ASP A 82 -8.18 -4.17 -31.67
N ILE A 83 -7.88 -4.04 -30.38
CA ILE A 83 -8.79 -4.38 -29.27
C ILE A 83 -9.99 -3.42 -29.27
N PRO A 84 -11.22 -3.89 -28.99
CA PRO A 84 -12.40 -3.02 -28.89
C PRO A 84 -12.22 -1.90 -27.87
N THR A 85 -12.70 -0.69 -28.18
CA THR A 85 -12.59 0.49 -27.31
C THR A 85 -13.15 0.26 -25.92
N GLU A 86 -14.28 -0.45 -25.80
CA GLU A 86 -14.91 -0.79 -24.51
C GLU A 86 -14.00 -1.66 -23.63
N GLU A 87 -13.23 -2.56 -24.23
CA GLU A 87 -12.28 -3.40 -23.51
C GLU A 87 -11.07 -2.58 -23.05
N VAL A 88 -10.56 -1.67 -23.88
CA VAL A 88 -9.53 -0.71 -23.47
C VAL A 88 -10.00 0.14 -22.30
N GLU A 89 -11.23 0.66 -22.36
CA GLU A 89 -11.82 1.46 -21.28
C GLU A 89 -11.95 0.66 -19.98
N TYR A 90 -12.45 -0.58 -20.03
CA TYR A 90 -12.51 -1.44 -18.86
C TYR A 90 -11.13 -1.71 -18.24
N LEU A 91 -10.13 -1.96 -19.08
CA LEU A 91 -8.76 -2.21 -18.62
C LEU A 91 -8.18 -1.01 -17.86
N VAL A 92 -8.33 0.18 -18.44
CA VAL A 92 -7.77 1.45 -17.92
C VAL A 92 -8.51 1.93 -16.68
N THR A 93 -9.85 1.88 -16.68
CA THR A 93 -10.67 2.49 -15.62
C THR A 93 -10.91 1.56 -14.45
N THR A 94 -10.86 0.24 -14.66
CA THR A 94 -11.29 -0.74 -13.66
C THR A 94 -10.22 -1.78 -13.39
N LYS A 95 -9.82 -2.57 -14.40
CA LYS A 95 -9.00 -3.77 -14.18
C LYS A 95 -7.61 -3.44 -13.63
N TRP A 96 -6.85 -2.59 -14.32
CA TRP A 96 -5.49 -2.23 -13.90
C TRP A 96 -5.45 -1.40 -12.61
N PRO A 97 -6.38 -0.45 -12.38
CA PRO A 97 -6.51 0.19 -11.07
C PRO A 97 -6.76 -0.80 -9.92
N ASN A 98 -7.64 -1.78 -10.11
CA ASN A 98 -7.88 -2.85 -9.12
C ASN A 98 -6.64 -3.74 -8.91
N ASP A 99 -5.88 -4.01 -9.97
CA ASP A 99 -4.63 -4.75 -9.88
C ASP A 99 -3.55 -3.97 -9.10
N ILE A 100 -3.45 -2.65 -9.29
CA ILE A 100 -2.59 -1.76 -8.48
C ILE A 100 -3.03 -1.79 -7.00
N ALA A 101 -4.33 -1.66 -6.73
CA ALA A 101 -4.85 -1.67 -5.36
C ALA A 101 -4.50 -2.97 -4.64
N ARG A 102 -4.68 -4.13 -5.30
CA ARG A 102 -4.30 -5.43 -4.75
C ARG A 102 -2.79 -5.55 -4.52
N GLN A 103 -1.95 -5.07 -5.45
CA GLN A 103 -0.49 -5.09 -5.28
C GLN A 103 -0.05 -4.25 -4.08
N ARG A 104 -0.70 -3.09 -3.84
CA ARG A 104 -0.46 -2.27 -2.64
C ARG A 104 -0.83 -3.00 -1.35
N GLN A 105 -1.97 -3.68 -1.32
CA GLN A 105 -2.36 -4.53 -0.17
C GLN A 105 -1.34 -5.63 0.11
N HIS A 106 -0.79 -6.27 -0.93
CA HIS A 106 0.28 -7.26 -0.76
C HIS A 106 1.57 -6.63 -0.20
N ILE A 107 1.96 -5.43 -0.64
CA ILE A 107 3.10 -4.70 -0.09
C ILE A 107 2.86 -4.38 1.39
N GLU A 108 1.68 -3.86 1.74
CA GLU A 108 1.25 -3.59 3.11
C GLU A 108 1.38 -4.81 4.02
N ILE A 109 0.90 -5.98 3.55
CA ILE A 109 1.02 -7.24 4.28
C ILE A 109 2.49 -7.64 4.47
N ILE A 110 3.31 -7.59 3.43
CA ILE A 110 4.74 -7.94 3.55
C ILE A 110 5.45 -6.98 4.51
N ARG A 111 5.14 -5.69 4.46
CA ARG A 111 5.64 -4.67 5.39
C ARG A 111 5.27 -4.97 6.82
N GLY A 112 4.03 -5.39 7.07
CA GLY A 112 3.60 -5.84 8.40
C GLY A 112 4.43 -7.03 8.91
N VAL A 113 4.69 -8.04 8.06
CA VAL A 113 5.53 -9.19 8.42
C VAL A 113 6.98 -8.77 8.71
N LEU A 114 7.55 -7.84 7.95
CA LEU A 114 8.90 -7.31 8.19
C LEU A 114 8.96 -6.53 9.51
N HIS A 115 7.94 -5.73 9.80
CA HIS A 115 7.82 -5.01 11.05
C HIS A 115 7.67 -5.96 12.26
N GLU A 116 6.88 -7.04 12.16
CA GLU A 116 6.82 -8.09 13.20
C GLU A 116 8.21 -8.67 13.53
N ARG A 117 9.11 -8.69 12.53
CA ARG A 117 10.48 -9.20 12.67
C ARG A 117 11.48 -8.13 13.13
N ASN A 118 11.03 -6.90 13.43
CA ASN A 118 11.87 -5.74 13.72
C ASN A 118 12.84 -5.40 12.58
N ILE A 119 12.40 -5.54 11.33
CA ILE A 119 13.19 -5.21 10.15
C ILE A 119 12.55 -3.99 9.48
N SER A 120 13.25 -2.85 9.50
CA SER A 120 12.90 -1.68 8.71
C SER A 120 13.47 -1.80 7.29
N GLU A 121 12.72 -1.34 6.29
CA GLU A 121 13.28 -1.06 4.97
C GLU A 121 14.34 0.04 5.13
N ALA A 122 15.58 -0.25 4.72
CA ALA A 122 16.70 0.69 4.75
C ALA A 122 16.73 1.55 3.48
#